data_AF-A0A059XC86-F1
#
_entry.id   AF-A0A059XC86-F1
#
_cell.length_a   1.000
_cell.length_b   1.000
_cell.length_c   1.000
_cell.angle_alpha   90.00
_cell.angle_beta   90.00
_cell.angle_gamma   90.00
#
_symmetry.space_group_name_H-M   'P 1'
#
loop_
_entity.id
_entity.type
_entity.pdbx_description
1 polymer ?
#
loop_
_entity_poly.entity_id
_entity_poly.type
_entity_poly.pdbx_seq_one_letter_code
_entity_poly.pdbx_strand_id
1 'polypeptide(L)'
;MTQGFQRSDLIILAGRPSMGKTAFAINITRYVINQKKSYVILFSLEMSTEQLLRRILAQECNLNGQKIQSGQLNNEEWQYVIQKSKTLANLNLYIDDSSKISTDTIKTKVKFFKLQGKNIELIIIDYLQLLQESRQSDNRSQELSLITRSLKILAKDLSLPILVLSQLNRNLETRSDKKPLLSDLRESGCISKFNYLQTSLYNQPQILFNCYYKKIEVINFTAQKIPLFLAIKSNISKTGKKTVYKIITEAGKYIQLTSNHKLLTTQGWKRCDEINQNDMISIQIKGLKKQKNVFNSFSSLTFENVKTIQVTSLQIVFDLECKPFCNFISNNFIVHNSIEQDADLVIMLYRESYYTQETKNRNFTEVIIAKHRNGPTGTFQLKFNAQIAKFSNI
;
A
#
# COMPACT_ATOMS: atom_id res chain seq x y z
N MET A 1 12.79 12.65 10.49
CA MET A 1 12.46 11.21 10.50
C MET A 1 12.74 10.52 9.16
N THR A 2 12.42 11.11 8.00
CA THR A 2 12.59 10.43 6.69
C THR A 2 13.93 10.71 5.98
N GLN A 3 14.71 11.70 6.40
CA GLN A 3 15.92 12.19 5.68
C GLN A 3 15.65 12.63 4.22
N GLY A 4 14.40 12.96 3.89
CA GLY A 4 13.96 13.30 2.53
C GLY A 4 13.44 12.09 1.75
N PHE A 5 12.84 12.31 0.59
CA PHE A 5 12.44 11.24 -0.32
C PHE A 5 13.60 10.89 -1.24
N GLN A 6 14.07 9.64 -1.16
CA GLN A 6 15.26 9.23 -1.91
C GLN A 6 14.91 8.92 -3.36
N ARG A 7 15.91 9.09 -4.24
CA ARG A 7 15.78 8.74 -5.66
C ARG A 7 15.46 7.25 -5.79
N SER A 8 14.57 6.92 -6.72
CA SER A 8 14.07 5.55 -6.96
C SER A 8 13.16 4.97 -5.88
N ASP A 9 12.77 5.73 -4.86
CA ASP A 9 11.82 5.27 -3.85
C ASP A 9 10.37 5.32 -4.34
N LEU A 10 9.59 4.31 -3.93
CA LEU A 10 8.14 4.33 -3.99
C LEU A 10 7.62 4.69 -2.59
N ILE A 11 6.99 5.86 -2.50
CA ILE A 11 6.38 6.38 -1.28
C ILE A 11 4.87 6.23 -1.39
N ILE A 12 4.25 5.57 -0.42
CA ILE A 12 2.79 5.47 -0.32
C ILE A 12 2.29 6.40 0.77
N LEU A 13 1.38 7.30 0.43
CA LEU A 13 0.62 8.10 1.38
C LEU A 13 -0.81 7.59 1.47
N ALA A 14 -1.13 6.98 2.61
CA ALA A 14 -2.38 6.30 2.86
C ALA A 14 -3.29 7.06 3.83
N GLY A 15 -4.59 6.87 3.69
CA GLY A 15 -5.58 7.42 4.61
C GLY A 15 -7.01 7.14 4.16
N ARG A 16 -7.95 7.15 5.11
CA ARG A 16 -9.39 7.14 4.79
C ARG A 16 -9.80 8.38 3.98
N PRO A 17 -10.99 8.40 3.36
CA PRO A 17 -11.54 9.62 2.78
C PRO A 17 -11.47 10.79 3.76
N SER A 18 -11.29 12.00 3.23
CA SER A 18 -11.25 13.25 4.03
C SER A 18 -10.12 13.39 5.07
N MET A 19 -9.18 12.43 5.13
CA MET A 19 -7.98 12.53 6.00
C MET A 19 -6.94 13.54 5.51
N GLY A 20 -7.14 14.14 4.34
CA GLY A 20 -6.26 15.18 3.80
C GLY A 20 -5.10 14.66 2.95
N LYS A 21 -5.20 13.48 2.34
CA LYS A 21 -4.14 12.92 1.45
C LYS A 21 -3.72 13.89 0.36
N THR A 22 -4.66 14.34 -0.47
CA THR A 22 -4.40 15.31 -1.56
C THR A 22 -3.87 16.64 -1.01
N ALA A 23 -4.40 17.11 0.11
CA ALA A 23 -3.92 18.32 0.78
C ALA A 23 -2.45 18.20 1.20
N PHE A 24 -2.06 17.06 1.75
CA PHE A 24 -0.69 16.77 2.15
C PHE A 24 0.24 16.65 0.93
N ALA A 25 -0.22 16.01 -0.14
CA ALA A 25 0.52 15.93 -1.41
C ALA A 25 0.75 17.32 -2.03
N ILE A 26 -0.26 18.19 -2.01
CA ILE A 26 -0.14 19.58 -2.46
C ILE A 26 0.86 20.35 -1.58
N ASN A 27 0.81 20.18 -0.26
CA ASN A 27 1.77 20.77 0.66
C ASN A 27 3.22 20.37 0.33
N ILE A 28 3.46 19.09 0.03
CA ILE A 28 4.78 18.60 -0.43
C ILE A 28 5.16 19.23 -1.77
N THR A 29 4.22 19.25 -2.73
CA THR A 29 4.43 19.83 -4.07
C THR A 29 4.90 21.27 -3.98
N ARG A 30 4.20 22.09 -3.18
CA ARG A 30 4.57 23.49 -2.94
C ARG A 30 5.96 23.64 -2.33
N TYR A 31 6.28 22.80 -1.34
CA TYR A 31 7.60 22.81 -0.72
C TYR A 31 8.71 22.48 -1.73
N VAL A 32 8.51 21.48 -2.60
CA VAL A 32 9.49 21.07 -3.61
C VAL A 32 9.67 22.12 -4.70
N ILE A 33 8.58 22.69 -5.23
CA ILE A 33 8.65 23.69 -6.33
C ILE A 33 9.27 25.00 -5.86
N ASN A 34 9.08 25.37 -4.59
CA ASN A 34 9.73 26.55 -4.02
C ASN A 34 11.25 26.40 -3.89
N GLN A 35 11.80 25.19 -4.07
CA GLN A 35 13.24 25.00 -4.20
C GLN A 35 13.71 25.31 -5.64
N LYS A 36 14.88 25.95 -5.77
CA LYS A 36 15.37 26.44 -7.06
C LYS A 36 15.49 25.29 -8.09
N LYS A 37 14.90 25.50 -9.26
CA LYS A 37 14.96 24.62 -10.46
C LYS A 37 14.32 23.23 -10.29
N SER A 38 13.47 23.02 -9.29
CA SER A 38 12.75 21.75 -9.13
C SER A 38 11.47 21.74 -9.95
N TYR A 39 11.19 20.62 -10.63
CA TYR A 39 9.95 20.38 -11.38
C TYR A 39 9.17 19.20 -10.78
N VAL A 40 7.86 19.35 -10.64
CA VAL A 40 6.98 18.29 -10.12
C VAL A 40 5.95 17.93 -11.19
N ILE A 41 5.71 16.63 -11.34
CA ILE A 41 4.64 16.11 -12.21
C ILE A 41 3.58 15.45 -11.33
N LEU A 42 2.34 15.88 -11.46
CA LEU A 42 1.19 15.37 -10.71
C LEU A 42 0.17 14.77 -11.68
N PHE A 43 -0.09 13.47 -11.52
CA PHE A 43 -1.17 12.76 -12.20
C PHE A 43 -2.38 12.69 -11.28
N SER A 44 -3.48 13.36 -11.62
CA SER A 44 -4.72 13.38 -10.84
C SER A 44 -5.80 12.58 -11.53
N LEU A 45 -6.08 11.41 -11.02
CA LEU A 45 -7.06 10.47 -11.56
C LEU A 45 -8.45 10.67 -10.94
N GLU A 46 -8.52 11.29 -9.75
CA GLU A 46 -9.78 11.55 -9.04
C GLU A 46 -10.30 12.98 -9.23
N MET A 47 -9.41 13.96 -9.31
CA MET A 47 -9.76 15.37 -9.31
C MET A 47 -9.36 16.03 -10.63
N SER A 48 -10.15 17.01 -11.08
CA SER A 48 -9.75 17.81 -12.23
C SER A 48 -8.60 18.76 -11.90
N THR A 49 -7.86 19.17 -12.93
CA THR A 49 -6.79 20.18 -12.82
C THR A 49 -7.32 21.45 -12.17
N GLU A 50 -8.52 21.88 -12.56
CA GLU A 50 -9.17 23.06 -12.00
C GLU A 50 -9.40 22.96 -10.49
N GLN A 51 -9.91 21.81 -10.01
CA GLN A 51 -10.14 21.61 -8.58
C GLN A 51 -8.83 21.60 -7.78
N LEU A 52 -7.76 21.02 -8.33
CA LEU A 52 -6.44 21.05 -7.72
C LEU A 52 -5.86 22.46 -7.68
N LEU A 53 -5.90 23.20 -8.78
CA LEU A 53 -5.42 24.58 -8.84
C LEU A 53 -6.17 25.49 -7.87
N ARG A 54 -7.50 25.34 -7.76
CA ARG A 54 -8.31 26.06 -6.76
C ARG A 54 -7.84 25.78 -5.34
N ARG A 55 -7.49 24.52 -5.01
CA ARG A 55 -6.93 24.16 -3.70
C ARG A 55 -5.55 24.77 -3.48
N ILE A 56 -4.67 24.74 -4.48
CA ILE A 56 -3.34 25.37 -4.37
C ILE A 56 -3.50 26.88 -4.13
N LEU A 57 -4.36 27.55 -4.91
CA LEU A 57 -4.67 28.97 -4.74
C LEU A 57 -5.23 29.28 -3.35
N ALA A 58 -6.16 28.46 -2.83
CA ALA A 58 -6.68 28.63 -1.48
C ALA A 58 -5.56 28.56 -0.42
N GLN A 59 -4.61 27.63 -0.57
CA GLN A 59 -3.49 27.52 0.35
C GLN A 59 -2.40 28.60 0.20
N GLU A 60 -2.27 29.21 -0.99
CA GLU A 60 -1.37 30.34 -1.27
C GLU A 60 -1.96 31.66 -0.78
N CYS A 61 -3.27 31.84 -0.97
CA CYS A 61 -3.98 33.04 -0.54
C CYS A 61 -4.36 33.00 0.95
N ASN A 62 -4.26 31.82 1.59
CA ASN A 62 -4.83 31.56 2.92
C ASN A 62 -6.33 31.95 3.01
N LEU A 63 -7.08 31.71 1.94
CA LEU A 63 -8.51 32.00 1.85
C LEU A 63 -9.31 30.71 1.84
N ASN A 64 -10.51 30.75 2.43
CA ASN A 64 -11.42 29.60 2.42
C ASN A 64 -11.68 29.13 0.98
N GLY A 65 -11.44 27.85 0.72
CA GLY A 65 -11.63 27.26 -0.61
C GLY A 65 -13.06 27.42 -1.15
N GLN A 66 -14.06 27.41 -0.28
CA GLN A 66 -15.46 27.65 -0.67
C GLN A 66 -15.69 29.07 -1.17
N LYS A 67 -15.05 30.08 -0.57
CA LYS A 67 -15.14 31.46 -1.04
C LYS A 67 -14.52 31.63 -2.43
N ILE A 68 -13.36 31.01 -2.65
CA ILE A 68 -12.71 31.01 -3.98
C ILE A 68 -13.61 30.30 -4.99
N GLN A 69 -14.26 29.20 -4.60
CA GLN A 69 -15.16 28.46 -5.46
C GLN A 69 -16.44 29.23 -5.80
N SER A 70 -17.03 29.93 -4.84
CA SER A 70 -18.27 30.68 -5.02
C SER A 70 -18.06 32.07 -5.63
N GLY A 71 -16.82 32.56 -5.67
CA GLY A 71 -16.48 33.92 -6.10
C GLY A 71 -16.88 35.00 -5.09
N GLN A 72 -17.30 34.62 -3.88
CA GLN A 72 -17.68 35.56 -2.80
C GLN A 72 -16.44 36.11 -2.11
N LEU A 73 -15.67 36.92 -2.86
CA LEU A 73 -14.48 37.58 -2.40
C LEU A 73 -14.70 39.10 -2.40
N ASN A 74 -14.15 39.78 -1.38
CA ASN A 74 -14.11 41.24 -1.39
C ASN A 74 -13.04 41.74 -2.39
N ASN A 75 -13.03 43.05 -2.66
CA ASN A 75 -12.12 43.63 -3.65
C ASN A 75 -10.63 43.37 -3.33
N GLU A 76 -10.24 43.39 -2.06
CA GLU A 76 -8.86 43.13 -1.61
C GLU A 76 -8.47 41.66 -1.81
N GLU A 77 -9.32 40.73 -1.38
CA GLU A 77 -9.18 39.29 -1.59
C GLU A 77 -9.05 38.98 -3.08
N TRP A 78 -9.84 39.66 -3.92
CA TRP A 78 -9.81 39.47 -5.38
C TRP A 78 -8.48 39.93 -5.99
N GLN A 79 -7.99 41.11 -5.61
CA GLN A 79 -6.66 41.59 -6.03
C GLN A 79 -5.56 40.63 -5.60
N TYR A 80 -5.65 40.10 -4.38
CA TYR A 80 -4.67 39.15 -3.87
C TYR A 80 -4.69 37.82 -4.64
N VAL A 81 -5.87 37.29 -4.97
CA VAL A 81 -6.01 36.09 -5.81
C VAL A 81 -5.42 36.32 -7.20
N ILE A 82 -5.68 37.46 -7.84
CA ILE A 82 -5.12 37.80 -9.15
C ILE A 82 -3.58 37.89 -9.09
N GLN A 83 -3.03 38.48 -8.04
CA GLN A 83 -1.58 38.56 -7.87
C GLN A 83 -0.96 37.17 -7.71
N LYS A 84 -1.58 36.31 -6.87
CA LYS A 84 -1.10 34.94 -6.63
C LYS A 84 -1.30 34.02 -7.83
N SER A 85 -2.36 34.19 -8.62
CA SER A 85 -2.57 33.39 -9.83
C SER A 85 -1.49 33.63 -10.88
N LYS A 86 -0.99 34.87 -11.02
CA LYS A 86 0.17 35.17 -11.87
C LYS A 86 1.43 34.44 -11.42
N THR A 87 1.66 34.34 -10.10
CA THR A 87 2.79 33.55 -9.57
C THR A 87 2.59 32.06 -9.78
N LEU A 88 1.35 31.57 -9.66
CA LEU A 88 0.98 30.17 -9.85
C LEU A 88 1.21 29.71 -11.30
N ALA A 89 0.93 30.58 -12.28
CA ALA A 89 1.10 30.29 -13.71
C ALA A 89 2.56 30.00 -14.09
N ASN A 90 3.52 30.52 -13.31
CA ASN A 90 4.95 30.32 -13.54
C ASN A 90 5.53 29.17 -12.69
N LEU A 91 4.71 28.39 -11.98
CA LEU A 91 5.20 27.28 -11.19
C LEU A 91 5.71 26.15 -12.08
N ASN A 92 6.80 25.51 -11.63
CA ASN A 92 7.37 24.32 -12.24
C ASN A 92 6.54 23.06 -11.89
N LEU A 93 5.26 23.08 -12.26
CA LEU A 93 4.28 22.03 -12.01
C LEU A 93 3.58 21.66 -13.31
N TYR A 94 3.56 20.36 -13.62
CA TYR A 94 2.67 19.81 -14.62
C TYR A 94 1.58 18.99 -13.93
N ILE A 95 0.32 19.24 -14.30
CA ILE A 95 -0.84 18.48 -13.83
C ILE A 95 -1.45 17.78 -15.04
N ASP A 96 -1.76 16.50 -14.87
CA ASP A 96 -2.44 15.66 -15.85
C ASP A 96 -3.66 15.02 -15.19
N ASP A 97 -4.86 15.41 -15.63
CA ASP A 97 -6.14 14.93 -15.11
C ASP A 97 -6.83 13.89 -16.01
N SER A 98 -6.04 13.21 -16.86
CA SER A 98 -6.53 12.11 -17.68
C SER A 98 -7.09 10.98 -16.81
N SER A 99 -8.37 10.63 -17.00
CA SER A 99 -9.12 9.70 -16.14
C SER A 99 -8.62 8.25 -16.13
N LYS A 100 -7.87 7.83 -17.15
CA LYS A 100 -7.26 6.50 -17.25
C LYS A 100 -5.83 6.64 -17.76
N ILE A 101 -4.86 6.27 -16.93
CA ILE A 101 -3.45 6.30 -17.29
C ILE A 101 -2.76 4.99 -16.90
N SER A 102 -1.89 4.51 -17.79
CA SER A 102 -1.02 3.36 -17.53
C SER A 102 0.37 3.82 -17.06
N THR A 103 1.12 2.91 -16.44
CA THR A 103 2.51 3.16 -16.04
C THR A 103 3.42 3.49 -17.22
N ASP A 104 3.15 2.91 -18.40
CA ASP A 104 3.88 3.20 -19.64
C ASP A 104 3.59 4.60 -20.19
N THR A 105 2.34 5.06 -20.09
CA THR A 105 1.96 6.42 -20.45
C THR A 105 2.64 7.43 -19.53
N ILE A 106 2.66 7.16 -18.21
CA ILE A 106 3.41 7.97 -17.23
C ILE A 106 4.89 8.04 -17.63
N LYS A 107 5.52 6.89 -17.90
CA LYS A 107 6.93 6.80 -18.31
C LYS A 107 7.22 7.66 -19.53
N THR A 108 6.35 7.60 -20.54
CA THR A 108 6.50 8.36 -21.79
C THR A 108 6.40 9.86 -21.54
N LYS A 109 5.39 10.32 -20.80
CA LYS A 109 5.21 11.74 -20.46
C LYS A 109 6.40 12.27 -19.64
N VAL A 110 6.86 11.52 -18.64
CA VAL A 110 8.01 11.92 -17.82
C VAL A 110 9.28 12.02 -18.67
N LYS A 111 9.54 11.04 -19.55
CA LYS A 111 10.70 11.08 -20.46
C LYS A 111 10.64 12.28 -21.40
N PHE A 112 9.47 12.61 -21.93
CA PHE A 112 9.28 13.79 -22.77
C PHE A 112 9.69 15.09 -22.04
N PHE A 113 9.24 15.29 -20.79
CA PHE A 113 9.65 16.46 -20.02
C PHE A 113 11.14 16.48 -19.67
N LYS A 114 11.76 15.30 -19.41
CA LYS A 114 13.22 15.22 -19.24
C LYS A 114 13.97 15.64 -20.51
N LEU A 115 13.48 15.25 -21.70
CA LEU A 115 14.07 15.67 -22.98
C LEU A 115 13.98 17.18 -23.21
N GLN A 116 12.94 17.83 -22.69
CA GLN A 116 12.82 19.29 -22.69
C GLN A 116 13.73 20.00 -21.66
N GLY A 117 14.62 19.27 -20.99
CA GLY A 117 15.55 19.82 -20.00
C GLY A 117 14.89 20.17 -18.66
N LYS A 118 13.68 19.67 -18.36
CA LYS A 118 13.05 19.89 -17.06
C LYS A 118 13.72 19.02 -15.99
N ASN A 119 14.18 19.63 -14.91
CA ASN A 119 14.73 18.91 -13.76
C ASN A 119 13.62 18.41 -12.84
N ILE A 120 13.11 17.21 -13.15
CA ILE A 120 12.04 16.58 -12.37
C ILE A 120 12.62 16.05 -11.06
N GLU A 121 12.02 16.43 -9.94
CA GLU A 121 12.43 16.00 -8.59
C GLU A 121 11.43 15.02 -7.99
N LEU A 122 10.16 15.10 -8.35
CA LEU A 122 9.10 14.28 -7.76
C LEU A 122 7.98 14.00 -8.76
N ILE A 123 7.49 12.76 -8.74
CA ILE A 123 6.25 12.36 -9.41
C ILE A 123 5.21 12.06 -8.35
N ILE A 124 4.00 12.59 -8.53
CA ILE A 124 2.85 12.37 -7.65
C ILE A 124 1.72 11.71 -8.44
N ILE A 125 1.09 10.70 -7.87
CA ILE A 125 -0.08 10.02 -8.46
C ILE A 125 -1.21 9.98 -7.43
N ASP A 126 -2.33 10.61 -7.75
CA ASP A 126 -3.55 10.68 -6.92
C ASP A 126 -4.73 10.03 -7.65
N TYR A 127 -5.11 8.78 -7.41
CA TYR A 127 -4.63 7.81 -6.42
C TYR A 127 -4.52 6.41 -7.05
N LEU A 128 -3.78 5.52 -6.38
CA LEU A 128 -3.30 4.23 -6.89
C LEU A 128 -4.38 3.38 -7.55
N GLN A 129 -5.58 3.36 -6.96
CA GLN A 129 -6.69 2.48 -7.32
C GLN A 129 -7.38 2.82 -8.65
N LEU A 130 -6.95 3.88 -9.34
CA LEU A 130 -7.47 4.28 -10.66
C LEU A 130 -6.47 4.05 -11.81
N LEU A 131 -5.25 3.61 -11.50
CA LEU A 131 -4.32 3.15 -12.54
C LEU A 131 -4.82 1.85 -13.15
N GLN A 132 -4.66 1.70 -14.46
CA GLN A 132 -5.03 0.48 -15.18
C GLN A 132 -3.77 -0.18 -15.76
N GLU A 133 -3.70 -1.51 -15.64
CA GLU A 133 -2.82 -2.32 -16.48
C GLU A 133 -3.63 -2.98 -17.60
N SER A 134 -3.01 -3.19 -18.76
CA SER A 134 -3.65 -3.66 -19.99
C SER A 134 -4.18 -5.10 -19.94
N ARG A 135 -4.04 -5.80 -18.82
CA ARG A 135 -4.56 -7.16 -18.62
C ARG A 135 -5.82 -7.10 -17.77
N GLN A 136 -6.93 -7.60 -18.31
CA GLN A 136 -8.13 -7.91 -17.52
C GLN A 136 -7.75 -8.95 -16.45
N SER A 137 -7.43 -8.46 -15.25
CA SER A 137 -7.47 -9.30 -14.05
C SER A 137 -8.85 -9.14 -13.43
N ASP A 138 -9.56 -10.24 -13.19
CA ASP A 138 -10.88 -10.23 -12.52
C ASP A 138 -10.80 -9.74 -11.06
N ASN A 139 -9.59 -9.44 -10.58
CA ASN A 139 -9.29 -9.24 -9.17
C ASN A 139 -8.51 -7.96 -8.87
N ARG A 140 -9.22 -6.98 -8.31
CA ARG A 140 -8.67 -5.67 -7.93
C ARG A 140 -7.46 -5.75 -7.00
N SER A 141 -7.40 -6.70 -6.05
CA SER A 141 -6.24 -6.81 -5.16
C SER A 141 -4.98 -7.29 -5.91
N GLN A 142 -5.14 -8.12 -6.94
CA GLN A 142 -4.02 -8.55 -7.79
C GLN A 142 -3.55 -7.40 -8.65
N GLU A 143 -4.47 -6.67 -9.26
CA GLU A 143 -4.22 -5.45 -10.04
C GLU A 143 -3.40 -4.43 -9.23
N LEU A 144 -3.82 -4.11 -8.00
CA LEU A 144 -3.09 -3.19 -7.11
C LEU A 144 -1.67 -3.70 -6.77
N SER A 145 -1.48 -5.02 -6.65
CA SER A 145 -0.15 -5.63 -6.43
C SER A 145 0.75 -5.45 -7.65
N LEU A 146 0.20 -5.62 -8.85
CA LEU A 146 0.94 -5.43 -10.09
C LEU A 146 1.29 -3.96 -10.30
N ILE A 147 0.31 -3.06 -10.12
CA ILE A 147 0.50 -1.61 -10.23
C ILE A 147 1.59 -1.11 -9.27
N THR A 148 1.55 -1.49 -7.99
CA THR A 148 2.57 -1.08 -7.02
C THR A 148 3.97 -1.54 -7.42
N ARG A 149 4.10 -2.78 -7.90
CA ARG A 149 5.37 -3.31 -8.41
C ARG A 149 5.84 -2.57 -9.65
N SER A 150 4.95 -2.35 -10.61
CA SER A 150 5.23 -1.60 -11.84
C SER A 150 5.67 -0.17 -11.53
N LEU A 151 5.05 0.49 -10.55
CA LEU A 151 5.46 1.81 -10.08
C LEU A 151 6.84 1.80 -9.40
N LYS A 152 7.16 0.76 -8.63
CA LYS A 152 8.50 0.62 -8.04
C LYS A 152 9.58 0.42 -9.11
N ILE A 153 9.29 -0.37 -10.13
CA ILE A 153 10.18 -0.53 -11.30
C ILE A 153 10.33 0.82 -12.01
N LEU A 154 9.23 1.52 -12.25
CA LEU A 154 9.22 2.84 -12.88
C LEU A 154 10.04 3.88 -12.09
N ALA A 155 9.93 3.89 -10.76
CA ALA A 155 10.72 4.77 -9.90
C ALA A 155 12.23 4.55 -10.09
N LYS A 156 12.66 3.28 -10.17
CA LYS A 156 14.05 2.90 -10.45
C LYS A 156 14.48 3.26 -11.87
N ASP A 157 13.66 2.94 -12.87
CA ASP A 157 13.93 3.23 -14.29
C ASP A 157 14.13 4.73 -14.53
N LEU A 158 13.36 5.56 -13.83
CA LEU A 158 13.43 7.01 -13.94
C LEU A 158 14.43 7.64 -12.97
N SER A 159 14.98 6.88 -12.02
CA SER A 159 15.76 7.41 -10.89
C SER A 159 15.06 8.60 -10.22
N LEU A 160 13.76 8.46 -9.94
CA LEU A 160 12.92 9.50 -9.34
C LEU A 160 12.11 8.93 -8.18
N PRO A 161 11.89 9.71 -7.10
CA PRO A 161 10.90 9.35 -6.11
C PRO A 161 9.50 9.45 -6.73
N ILE A 162 8.66 8.46 -6.43
CA ILE A 162 7.25 8.44 -6.81
C ILE A 162 6.41 8.42 -5.54
N LEU A 163 5.63 9.48 -5.30
CA LEU A 163 4.64 9.56 -4.23
C LEU A 163 3.27 9.15 -4.78
N VAL A 164 2.69 8.11 -4.21
CA VAL A 164 1.39 7.59 -4.63
C VAL A 164 0.40 7.72 -3.48
N LEU A 165 -0.76 8.28 -3.75
CA LEU A 165 -1.83 8.36 -2.77
C LEU A 165 -2.62 7.05 -2.80
N SER A 166 -3.00 6.55 -1.63
CA SER A 166 -3.78 5.31 -1.53
C SER A 166 -4.89 5.45 -0.50
N GLN A 167 -6.07 4.93 -0.82
CA GLN A 167 -7.18 4.84 0.12
C GLN A 167 -7.08 3.57 0.98
N LEU A 168 -7.31 3.72 2.28
CA LEU A 168 -7.39 2.60 3.22
C LEU A 168 -8.76 1.90 3.16
N ASN A 169 -8.77 0.60 3.45
CA ASN A 169 -9.98 -0.23 3.52
C ASN A 169 -10.99 0.31 4.55
N ARG A 170 -12.29 0.15 4.28
CA ARG A 170 -13.40 0.57 5.18
C ARG A 170 -13.46 -0.28 6.45
N ASN A 171 -12.92 -1.49 6.45
CA ASN A 171 -12.90 -2.37 7.63
C ASN A 171 -12.24 -1.75 8.87
N LEU A 172 -11.33 -0.78 8.68
CA LEU A 172 -10.77 0.01 9.76
C LEU A 172 -11.85 0.66 10.65
N GLU A 173 -13.00 1.04 10.06
CA GLU A 173 -14.09 1.71 10.75
C GLU A 173 -14.88 0.80 11.69
N THR A 174 -14.69 -0.51 11.64
CA THR A 174 -15.37 -1.45 12.56
C THR A 174 -14.54 -1.76 13.81
N ARG A 175 -13.23 -1.44 13.81
CA ARG A 175 -12.34 -1.68 14.95
C ARG A 175 -12.62 -0.71 16.10
N SER A 176 -12.39 -1.13 17.34
CA SER A 176 -12.38 -0.20 18.49
C SER A 176 -11.30 0.86 18.33
N ASP A 177 -10.08 0.44 17.97
CA ASP A 177 -8.99 1.35 17.59
C ASP A 177 -9.03 1.64 16.08
N LYS A 178 -9.24 2.91 15.76
CA LYS A 178 -9.33 3.44 14.39
C LYS A 178 -7.98 3.86 13.83
N LYS A 179 -6.88 3.77 14.59
CA LYS A 179 -5.54 4.06 14.07
C LYS A 179 -5.18 3.09 12.94
N PRO A 180 -4.67 3.59 11.80
CA PRO A 180 -4.42 2.76 10.64
C PRO A 180 -3.19 1.89 10.85
N LEU A 181 -3.27 0.67 10.34
CA LEU A 181 -2.22 -0.34 10.32
C LEU A 181 -1.79 -0.60 8.87
N LEU A 182 -0.60 -1.16 8.68
CA LEU A 182 -0.14 -1.60 7.35
C LEU A 182 -1.08 -2.62 6.71
N SER A 183 -1.85 -3.36 7.50
CA SER A 183 -2.90 -4.26 7.01
C SER A 183 -4.10 -3.53 6.38
N ASP A 184 -4.33 -2.26 6.70
CA ASP A 184 -5.46 -1.48 6.17
C ASP A 184 -5.21 -0.90 4.78
N LEU A 185 -3.93 -0.80 4.37
CA LEU A 185 -3.54 -0.55 2.98
C LEU A 185 -3.89 -1.72 2.06
N ARG A 186 -4.17 -2.88 2.66
CA ARG A 186 -4.37 -4.13 1.96
C ARG A 186 -5.86 -4.41 1.81
N GLU A 187 -6.15 -5.18 0.77
CA GLU A 187 -7.19 -6.20 0.85
C GLU A 187 -6.49 -7.52 1.23
N SER A 188 -5.76 -7.57 2.37
CA SER A 188 -4.95 -8.76 2.68
C SER A 188 -5.80 -9.93 3.12
N GLY A 189 -5.41 -11.08 2.59
CA GLY A 189 -5.70 -12.36 3.20
C GLY A 189 -5.25 -12.39 4.64
N CYS A 190 -6.12 -12.87 5.52
CA CYS A 190 -5.76 -13.28 6.87
C CYS A 190 -5.92 -14.79 6.97
N ILE A 191 -5.27 -15.38 7.96
CA ILE A 191 -5.36 -16.81 8.26
C ILE A 191 -6.05 -17.05 9.59
N SER A 192 -6.77 -18.17 9.69
CA SER A 192 -7.51 -18.50 10.90
C SER A 192 -6.60 -18.97 12.02
N LYS A 193 -7.09 -18.84 13.27
CA LYS A 193 -6.42 -19.34 14.47
C LYS A 193 -6.12 -20.86 14.45
N PHE A 194 -6.86 -21.60 13.63
CA PHE A 194 -6.77 -23.06 13.52
C PHE A 194 -5.67 -23.51 12.55
N ASN A 195 -4.96 -22.57 11.93
CA ASN A 195 -3.76 -22.90 11.18
C ASN A 195 -2.56 -23.03 12.11
N TYR A 196 -1.54 -23.74 11.66
CA TYR A 196 -0.20 -23.72 12.21
C TYR A 196 0.77 -23.07 11.23
N LEU A 197 1.84 -22.49 11.77
CA LEU A 197 2.95 -21.95 11.01
C LEU A 197 4.17 -22.86 11.08
N GLN A 198 4.83 -23.02 9.94
CA GLN A 198 6.09 -23.76 9.85
C GLN A 198 7.25 -22.84 10.25
N THR A 199 7.91 -23.14 11.37
CA THR A 199 9.03 -22.34 11.89
C THR A 199 10.42 -22.96 11.68
N SER A 200 10.50 -24.25 11.35
CA SER A 200 11.75 -24.96 11.03
C SER A 200 11.58 -25.99 9.91
N LEU A 201 12.67 -26.22 9.18
CA LEU A 201 12.75 -27.22 8.08
C LEU A 201 13.06 -28.62 8.61
N TYR A 202 13.77 -28.73 9.73
CA TYR A 202 14.43 -29.98 10.16
C TYR A 202 13.78 -30.63 11.40
N ASN A 203 13.07 -29.87 12.22
CA ASN A 203 12.32 -30.35 13.38
C ASN A 203 10.90 -29.77 13.37
N GLN A 204 9.96 -30.32 14.16
CA GLN A 204 8.62 -29.73 14.33
C GLN A 204 8.56 -28.74 15.50
N PRO A 205 8.80 -27.44 15.27
CA PRO A 205 8.08 -26.40 15.97
C PRO A 205 6.97 -25.90 15.05
N GLN A 206 5.76 -26.39 15.30
CA GLN A 206 4.52 -25.87 14.74
C GLN A 206 3.90 -24.94 15.78
N ILE A 207 3.74 -23.66 15.44
CA ILE A 207 3.03 -22.72 16.31
C ILE A 207 1.59 -22.67 15.86
N LEU A 208 0.67 -23.09 16.72
CA LEU A 208 -0.74 -22.71 16.62
C LEU A 208 -0.86 -21.22 16.97
N PHE A 209 -1.73 -20.48 16.30
CA PHE A 209 -1.98 -19.04 16.57
C PHE A 209 -2.48 -18.71 18.00
N ASN A 210 -2.46 -19.67 18.93
CA ASN A 210 -2.69 -19.45 20.36
C ASN A 210 -1.53 -18.75 21.07
N CYS A 211 -0.37 -18.55 20.44
CA CYS A 211 0.74 -17.80 21.04
C CYS A 211 0.57 -16.29 20.82
N TYR A 212 0.02 -15.60 21.81
CA TYR A 212 -0.01 -14.14 21.85
C TYR A 212 1.42 -13.57 21.94
N TYR A 213 1.72 -12.58 21.09
CA TYR A 213 2.86 -11.67 21.18
C TYR A 213 4.27 -12.28 21.21
N LYS A 214 4.69 -12.98 20.15
CA LYS A 214 6.13 -13.26 19.93
C LYS A 214 6.55 -12.98 18.49
N LYS A 215 7.75 -12.41 18.35
CA LYS A 215 8.52 -12.49 17.11
C LYS A 215 8.76 -13.97 16.85
N ILE A 216 8.24 -14.47 15.73
CA ILE A 216 8.41 -15.88 15.34
C ILE A 216 9.26 -15.95 14.10
N GLU A 217 10.04 -17.02 13.97
CA GLU A 217 10.73 -17.30 12.73
C GLU A 217 9.81 -18.14 11.84
N VAL A 218 9.53 -17.67 10.63
CA VAL A 218 8.76 -18.41 9.62
C VAL A 218 9.62 -18.74 8.44
N ILE A 219 9.36 -19.89 7.81
CA ILE A 219 10.06 -20.29 6.61
C ILE A 219 9.47 -19.56 5.40
N ASN A 220 10.32 -18.80 4.71
CA ASN A 220 10.02 -18.14 3.45
C ASN A 220 10.57 -18.92 2.27
N PHE A 221 9.79 -19.05 1.20
CA PHE A 221 10.19 -19.55 -0.12
C PHE A 221 10.58 -18.39 -1.05
N THR A 222 11.76 -18.41 -1.65
CA THR A 222 12.17 -17.39 -2.63
C THR A 222 12.78 -18.03 -3.86
N ALA A 223 12.20 -17.80 -5.05
CA ALA A 223 12.70 -18.35 -6.30
C ALA A 223 14.07 -17.80 -6.75
N GLN A 224 14.60 -16.77 -6.07
CA GLN A 224 15.76 -16.00 -6.53
C GLN A 224 17.00 -16.14 -5.62
N LYS A 225 16.94 -16.89 -4.51
CA LYS A 225 18.08 -17.03 -3.58
C LYS A 225 18.39 -18.49 -3.27
N ILE A 226 19.67 -18.73 -2.99
CA ILE A 226 20.19 -19.97 -2.41
C ILE A 226 20.55 -19.66 -0.94
N PRO A 227 19.97 -20.36 0.06
CA PRO A 227 18.95 -21.41 -0.07
C PRO A 227 17.55 -20.85 -0.37
N LEU A 228 16.72 -21.60 -1.13
CA LEU A 228 15.31 -21.23 -1.45
C LEU A 228 14.44 -21.02 -0.20
N PHE A 229 14.82 -21.60 0.94
CA PHE A 229 14.09 -21.53 2.21
C PHE A 229 14.90 -20.84 3.31
N LEU A 230 14.35 -19.76 3.87
CA LEU A 230 15.00 -18.96 4.91
C LEU A 230 14.07 -18.74 6.09
N ALA A 231 14.58 -18.89 7.31
CA ALA A 231 13.88 -18.50 8.53
C ALA A 231 13.88 -16.97 8.67
N ILE A 232 12.69 -16.38 8.82
CA ILE A 232 12.50 -14.93 8.86
C ILE A 232 11.69 -14.54 10.09
N LYS A 233 12.25 -13.63 10.90
CA LYS A 233 11.55 -13.01 12.02
C LYS A 233 10.34 -12.22 11.51
N SER A 234 9.17 -12.58 12.00
CA SER A 234 7.88 -12.04 11.60
C SER A 234 7.01 -11.78 12.82
N ASN A 235 6.13 -10.77 12.72
CA ASN A 235 5.18 -10.43 13.77
C ASN A 235 3.79 -10.97 13.40
N ILE A 236 3.15 -11.64 14.36
CA ILE A 236 1.74 -12.03 14.23
C ILE A 236 0.88 -10.93 14.86
N SER A 237 -0.11 -10.44 14.12
CA SER A 237 -1.11 -9.49 14.61
C SER A 237 -2.52 -10.06 14.47
N LYS A 238 -3.35 -9.88 15.51
CA LYS A 238 -4.78 -10.24 15.47
C LYS A 238 -5.54 -9.15 14.72
N THR A 239 -6.21 -9.50 13.63
CA THR A 239 -6.90 -8.52 12.76
C THR A 239 -8.40 -8.43 12.96
N GLY A 240 -9.00 -9.34 13.76
CA GLY A 240 -10.42 -9.30 14.13
C GLY A 240 -11.14 -10.62 13.81
N LYS A 241 -12.48 -10.56 13.69
CA LYS A 241 -13.29 -11.69 13.22
C LYS A 241 -13.65 -11.49 11.74
N LYS A 242 -13.34 -12.47 10.89
CA LYS A 242 -13.66 -12.45 9.45
C LYS A 242 -14.25 -13.80 9.02
N THR A 243 -15.02 -13.81 7.94
CA THR A 243 -15.46 -15.05 7.29
C THR A 243 -14.24 -15.78 6.73
N VAL A 244 -14.16 -17.07 7.01
CA VAL A 244 -13.03 -17.91 6.66
C VAL A 244 -13.50 -18.98 5.66
N TYR A 245 -12.59 -19.42 4.82
CA TYR A 245 -12.78 -20.49 3.86
C TYR A 245 -11.81 -21.59 4.23
N LYS A 246 -12.31 -22.82 4.34
CA LYS A 246 -11.53 -24.03 4.56
C LYS A 246 -11.36 -24.73 3.22
N ILE A 247 -10.15 -24.71 2.69
CA ILE A 247 -9.77 -25.51 1.53
C ILE A 247 -9.22 -26.84 2.03
N ILE A 248 -9.70 -27.95 1.47
CA ILE A 248 -9.25 -29.31 1.77
C ILE A 248 -8.76 -29.94 0.46
N THR A 249 -7.58 -30.54 0.52
CA THR A 249 -6.93 -31.24 -0.60
C THR A 249 -7.32 -32.72 -0.63
N GLU A 250 -7.05 -33.42 -1.72
CA GLU A 250 -7.34 -34.86 -1.84
C GLU A 250 -6.66 -35.71 -0.76
N ALA A 251 -5.43 -35.35 -0.35
CA ALA A 251 -4.73 -36.03 0.74
C ALA A 251 -5.25 -35.67 2.15
N GLY A 252 -6.34 -34.89 2.25
CA GLY A 252 -6.97 -34.50 3.51
C GLY A 252 -6.27 -33.35 4.25
N LYS A 253 -5.23 -32.73 3.67
CA LYS A 253 -4.61 -31.52 4.23
C LYS A 253 -5.52 -30.33 4.01
N TYR A 254 -5.50 -29.38 4.95
CA TYR A 254 -6.40 -28.24 4.90
C TYR A 254 -5.71 -26.93 5.26
N ILE A 255 -6.25 -25.82 4.76
CA ILE A 255 -5.91 -24.48 5.23
C ILE A 255 -7.17 -23.65 5.42
N GLN A 256 -7.16 -22.79 6.44
CA GLN A 256 -8.25 -21.86 6.73
C GLN A 256 -7.79 -20.41 6.60
N LEU A 257 -8.40 -19.68 5.67
CA LEU A 257 -7.98 -18.32 5.33
C LEU A 257 -9.16 -17.50 4.79
N THR A 258 -9.02 -16.18 4.77
CA THR A 258 -10.06 -15.30 4.22
C THR A 258 -10.08 -15.38 2.69
N SER A 259 -11.22 -15.05 2.08
CA SER A 259 -11.44 -15.15 0.62
C SER A 259 -10.30 -14.55 -0.21
N ASN A 260 -9.78 -13.41 0.23
CA ASN A 260 -8.74 -12.66 -0.43
C ASN A 260 -7.29 -13.16 -0.20
N HIS A 261 -7.06 -14.19 0.62
CA HIS A 261 -5.72 -14.73 0.79
C HIS A 261 -5.29 -15.53 -0.43
N LYS A 262 -4.07 -15.28 -0.91
CA LYS A 262 -3.51 -16.01 -2.05
C LYS A 262 -2.75 -17.25 -1.61
N LEU A 263 -2.95 -18.32 -2.36
CA LEU A 263 -2.22 -19.58 -2.31
C LEU A 263 -1.43 -19.73 -3.61
N LEU A 264 -0.25 -20.35 -3.53
CA LEU A 264 0.53 -20.66 -4.73
C LEU A 264 -0.06 -21.91 -5.40
N THR A 265 -0.49 -21.78 -6.65
CA THR A 265 -0.96 -22.85 -7.54
C THR A 265 0.04 -23.11 -8.66
N THR A 266 -0.19 -24.13 -9.47
CA THR A 266 0.63 -24.43 -10.66
C THR A 266 0.65 -23.29 -11.69
N GLN A 267 -0.39 -22.46 -11.72
CA GLN A 267 -0.51 -21.30 -12.61
C GLN A 267 -0.05 -19.98 -11.97
N GLY A 268 0.42 -20.01 -10.72
CA GLY A 268 0.87 -18.83 -9.98
C GLY A 268 0.03 -18.55 -8.73
N TRP A 269 -0.01 -17.31 -8.26
CA TRP A 269 -0.75 -16.97 -7.04
C TRP A 269 -2.23 -16.76 -7.33
N LYS A 270 -3.11 -17.52 -6.68
CA LYS A 270 -4.58 -17.44 -6.85
C LYS A 270 -5.27 -17.16 -5.52
N ARG A 271 -6.33 -16.34 -5.49
CA ARG A 271 -7.07 -16.07 -4.23
C ARG A 271 -7.92 -17.27 -3.85
N CYS A 272 -8.19 -17.40 -2.55
CA CYS A 272 -9.01 -18.49 -2.04
C CYS A 272 -10.41 -18.57 -2.65
N ASP A 273 -11.04 -17.43 -2.91
CA ASP A 273 -12.36 -17.37 -3.54
C ASP A 273 -12.36 -17.63 -5.05
N GLU A 274 -11.19 -17.67 -5.67
CA GLU A 274 -11.03 -18.00 -7.10
C GLU A 274 -10.57 -19.45 -7.31
N ILE A 275 -10.17 -20.13 -6.23
CA ILE A 275 -9.73 -21.51 -6.30
C ILE A 275 -10.95 -22.39 -6.56
N ASN A 276 -10.79 -23.28 -7.52
CA ASN A 276 -11.78 -24.27 -7.93
C ASN A 276 -11.20 -25.68 -7.73
N GLN A 277 -12.05 -26.70 -7.87
CA GLN A 277 -11.64 -28.11 -7.71
C GLN A 277 -10.56 -28.56 -8.71
N ASN A 278 -10.48 -27.91 -9.88
CA ASN A 278 -9.49 -28.21 -10.91
C ASN A 278 -8.11 -27.58 -10.63
N ASP A 279 -8.00 -26.70 -9.62
CA ASP A 279 -6.73 -26.09 -9.28
C ASP A 279 -5.87 -27.03 -8.44
N MET A 280 -4.57 -27.01 -8.73
CA MET A 280 -3.54 -27.73 -7.99
C MET A 280 -2.80 -26.73 -7.08
N ILE A 281 -2.87 -26.91 -5.77
CA ILE A 281 -2.30 -25.98 -4.78
C ILE A 281 -1.01 -26.55 -4.20
N SER A 282 -0.01 -25.69 -3.99
CA SER A 282 1.25 -26.04 -3.33
C SER A 282 1.04 -26.41 -1.87
N ILE A 283 1.63 -27.55 -1.47
CA ILE A 283 1.35 -28.18 -0.18
C ILE A 283 2.60 -28.63 0.56
N GLN A 284 3.71 -28.91 -0.11
CA GLN A 284 4.93 -29.30 0.60
C GLN A 284 6.15 -29.24 -0.31
N ILE A 285 7.33 -29.33 0.30
CA ILE A 285 8.61 -29.56 -0.36
C ILE A 285 8.94 -31.05 -0.22
N LYS A 286 9.10 -31.77 -1.33
CA LYS A 286 9.63 -33.15 -1.34
C LYS A 286 11.08 -33.14 -0.84
N GLY A 287 11.43 -34.07 0.06
CA GLY A 287 12.83 -34.32 0.43
C GLY A 287 13.37 -33.63 1.70
N LEU A 288 12.53 -32.99 2.52
CA LEU A 288 12.94 -32.27 3.76
C LEU A 288 13.87 -33.05 4.71
N LYS A 289 13.83 -34.39 4.69
CA LYS A 289 14.62 -35.25 5.58
C LYS A 289 16.02 -35.61 5.06
N LYS A 290 16.34 -35.38 3.78
CA LYS A 290 17.60 -35.84 3.17
C LYS A 290 18.16 -34.81 2.20
N GLN A 291 19.30 -34.23 2.58
CA GLN A 291 20.24 -33.41 1.80
C GLN A 291 20.01 -31.88 1.76
N LYS A 292 21.09 -31.15 2.08
CA LYS A 292 21.25 -29.69 1.96
C LYS A 292 21.14 -29.15 0.52
N ASN A 293 21.13 -30.02 -0.50
CA ASN A 293 21.25 -29.63 -1.90
C ASN A 293 19.92 -29.61 -2.69
N VAL A 294 18.78 -29.96 -2.06
CA VAL A 294 17.44 -29.99 -2.72
C VAL A 294 16.82 -28.58 -2.83
N PHE A 295 17.42 -27.58 -2.20
CA PHE A 295 16.87 -26.23 -2.09
C PHE A 295 17.10 -25.34 -3.31
N ASN A 296 17.20 -25.86 -4.54
CA ASN A 296 17.57 -25.07 -5.72
C ASN A 296 16.61 -25.18 -6.94
N SER A 297 15.51 -25.93 -6.87
CA SER A 297 14.57 -26.04 -8.01
C SER A 297 13.09 -26.05 -7.61
N PHE A 298 12.26 -25.38 -8.42
CA PHE A 298 10.80 -25.39 -8.33
C PHE A 298 10.20 -26.81 -8.39
N SER A 299 10.95 -27.78 -8.93
CA SER A 299 10.61 -29.22 -8.96
C SER A 299 10.52 -29.88 -7.58
N SER A 300 10.99 -29.20 -6.52
CA SER A 300 10.86 -29.67 -5.15
C SER A 300 9.47 -29.43 -4.55
N LEU A 301 8.65 -28.55 -5.15
CA LEU A 301 7.30 -28.28 -4.69
C LEU A 301 6.32 -29.38 -5.12
N THR A 302 5.49 -29.83 -4.19
CA THR A 302 4.35 -30.70 -4.47
C THR A 302 3.07 -29.90 -4.54
N PHE A 303 2.31 -30.15 -5.58
CA PHE A 303 0.96 -29.64 -5.74
C PHE A 303 -0.04 -30.79 -5.62
N GLU A 304 -1.19 -30.55 -5.00
CA GLU A 304 -2.30 -31.53 -4.95
C GLU A 304 -3.63 -30.83 -5.31
N ASN A 305 -4.58 -31.64 -5.77
CA ASN A 305 -5.90 -31.17 -6.20
C ASN A 305 -6.73 -30.73 -4.99
N VAL A 306 -7.63 -29.79 -5.25
CA VAL A 306 -8.62 -29.33 -4.27
C VAL A 306 -9.80 -30.29 -4.25
N LYS A 307 -10.03 -30.93 -3.09
CA LYS A 307 -11.18 -31.79 -2.85
C LYS A 307 -12.44 -30.98 -2.56
N THR A 308 -12.37 -30.08 -1.59
CA THR A 308 -13.51 -29.25 -1.19
C THR A 308 -13.09 -27.86 -0.73
N ILE A 309 -14.01 -26.91 -0.92
CA ILE A 309 -13.89 -25.53 -0.43
C ILE A 309 -15.16 -25.24 0.35
N GLN A 310 -15.01 -24.93 1.63
CA GLN A 310 -16.13 -24.72 2.54
C GLN A 310 -16.05 -23.34 3.16
N VAL A 311 -17.13 -22.58 3.10
CA VAL A 311 -17.25 -21.33 3.87
C VAL A 311 -17.48 -21.70 5.33
N THR A 312 -16.59 -21.27 6.21
CA THR A 312 -16.73 -21.40 7.66
C THR A 312 -17.29 -20.10 8.26
N SER A 313 -17.84 -20.21 9.48
CA SER A 313 -18.39 -19.06 10.23
C SER A 313 -17.33 -18.00 10.56
N LEU A 314 -17.77 -16.86 11.07
CA LEU A 314 -16.89 -15.77 11.53
C LEU A 314 -15.88 -16.26 12.58
N GLN A 315 -14.61 -16.28 12.19
CA GLN A 315 -13.51 -16.74 13.04
C GLN A 315 -12.52 -15.61 13.31
N ILE A 316 -11.81 -15.70 14.44
CA ILE A 316 -10.70 -14.81 14.73
C ILE A 316 -9.57 -15.13 13.75
N VAL A 317 -9.09 -14.10 13.07
CA VAL A 317 -8.06 -14.19 12.05
C VAL A 317 -6.83 -13.36 12.41
N PHE A 318 -5.70 -13.77 11.83
CA PHE A 318 -4.39 -13.22 12.07
C PHE A 318 -3.72 -12.85 10.76
N ASP A 319 -2.86 -11.84 10.83
CA ASP A 319 -2.00 -11.41 9.73
C ASP A 319 -0.54 -11.53 10.16
N LEU A 320 0.32 -11.94 9.22
CA LEU A 320 1.76 -12.04 9.41
C LEU A 320 2.47 -10.91 8.70
N GLU A 321 3.17 -10.11 9.48
CA GLU A 321 4.08 -9.11 9.00
C GLU A 321 5.47 -9.73 8.82
N CYS A 322 5.81 -10.11 7.60
CA CYS A 322 7.14 -10.62 7.23
C CYS A 322 7.94 -9.56 6.44
N LYS A 323 9.27 -9.76 6.33
CA LYS A 323 10.15 -8.93 5.50
C LYS A 323 9.67 -8.84 4.03
N PRO A 324 10.10 -7.80 3.26
CA PRO A 324 9.74 -7.66 1.85
C PRO A 324 10.09 -8.90 1.00
N PHE A 325 9.23 -9.25 0.04
CA PHE A 325 9.36 -10.41 -0.87
C PHE A 325 9.26 -11.78 -0.20
N CYS A 326 8.73 -11.84 1.01
CA CYS A 326 8.68 -13.08 1.78
C CYS A 326 7.26 -13.64 1.81
N ASN A 327 7.05 -14.84 1.29
CA ASN A 327 5.88 -15.64 1.61
C ASN A 327 6.16 -16.43 2.91
N PHE A 328 5.17 -17.20 3.35
CA PHE A 328 5.35 -18.09 4.48
C PHE A 328 4.58 -19.39 4.26
N ILE A 329 4.90 -20.39 5.08
CA ILE A 329 4.26 -21.71 5.02
C ILE A 329 3.29 -21.86 6.20
N SER A 330 2.03 -22.15 5.87
CA SER A 330 0.97 -22.39 6.86
C SER A 330 0.20 -23.66 6.50
N ASN A 331 0.01 -24.57 7.46
CA ASN A 331 -0.55 -25.90 7.21
C ASN A 331 0.15 -26.66 6.06
N ASN A 332 1.43 -26.41 5.87
CA ASN A 332 2.27 -26.82 4.74
C ASN A 332 1.99 -26.11 3.39
N PHE A 333 0.92 -25.32 3.27
CA PHE A 333 0.65 -24.53 2.07
C PHE A 333 1.55 -23.29 2.00
N ILE A 334 1.98 -22.94 0.80
CA ILE A 334 2.72 -21.69 0.55
C ILE A 334 1.70 -20.57 0.31
N VAL A 335 1.77 -19.55 1.16
CA VAL A 335 0.80 -18.45 1.20
C VAL A 335 1.49 -17.11 1.01
N HIS A 336 0.88 -16.25 0.20
CA HIS A 336 1.46 -14.96 -0.20
C HIS A 336 1.44 -13.95 0.95
N ASN A 337 2.42 -13.05 0.98
CA ASN A 337 2.42 -11.88 1.86
C ASN A 337 2.32 -10.59 1.03
N SER A 338 1.57 -9.61 1.52
CA SER A 338 0.81 -8.62 0.73
C SER A 338 1.58 -7.42 0.13
N ILE A 339 0.88 -6.67 -0.72
CA ILE A 339 1.17 -5.47 -1.56
C ILE A 339 2.12 -4.40 -0.97
N GLU A 340 2.15 -4.25 0.36
CA GLU A 340 2.99 -3.26 1.04
C GLU A 340 4.49 -3.44 0.75
N GLN A 341 4.89 -4.63 0.29
CA GLN A 341 6.29 -5.01 0.12
C GLN A 341 7.09 -4.09 -0.80
N ASP A 342 6.51 -3.59 -1.89
CA ASP A 342 7.24 -2.82 -2.91
C ASP A 342 7.48 -1.36 -2.52
N ALA A 343 6.71 -0.82 -1.59
CA ALA A 343 6.92 0.53 -1.05
C ALA A 343 8.19 0.58 -0.18
N ASP A 344 8.97 1.64 -0.34
CA ASP A 344 10.14 1.90 0.52
C ASP A 344 9.75 2.70 1.76
N LEU A 345 8.75 3.57 1.62
CA LEU A 345 8.18 4.41 2.67
C LEU A 345 6.66 4.34 2.64
N VAL A 346 6.04 4.08 3.78
CA VAL A 346 4.58 4.12 3.96
C VAL A 346 4.25 5.14 5.03
N ILE A 347 3.50 6.17 4.64
CA ILE A 347 3.00 7.22 5.50
C ILE A 347 1.49 7.07 5.59
N MET A 348 0.93 7.08 6.79
CA MET A 348 -0.52 7.03 7.01
C MET A 348 -1.00 8.27 7.73
N LEU A 349 -2.09 8.86 7.25
CA LEU A 349 -2.75 9.99 7.88
C LEU A 349 -3.92 9.51 8.73
N TYR A 350 -3.94 9.95 10.00
CA TYR A 350 -5.00 9.67 10.95
C TYR A 350 -5.48 10.96 11.62
N ARG A 351 -6.78 11.21 11.56
CA ARG A 351 -7.44 12.34 12.24
C ARG A 351 -8.51 11.79 13.16
N GLU A 352 -8.28 11.90 14.46
CA GLU A 352 -9.23 11.42 15.46
C GLU A 352 -10.58 12.17 15.38
N SER A 353 -10.55 13.45 15.04
CA SER A 353 -11.74 14.30 14.90
C SER A 353 -12.70 13.89 13.79
N TYR A 354 -12.25 13.04 12.86
CA TYR A 354 -13.12 12.42 11.87
C TYR A 354 -14.03 11.35 12.50
N TYR A 355 -13.56 10.66 13.55
CA TYR A 355 -14.30 9.57 14.20
C TYR A 355 -15.02 9.99 15.47
N THR A 356 -14.46 10.98 16.18
CA THR A 356 -14.93 11.35 17.52
C THR A 356 -15.17 12.85 17.61
N GLN A 357 -16.44 13.27 17.70
CA GLN A 357 -16.85 14.68 17.67
C GLN A 357 -16.43 15.45 18.95
N GLU A 358 -16.22 14.75 20.06
CA GLU A 358 -15.85 15.31 21.39
C GLU A 358 -14.33 15.55 21.57
N THR A 359 -13.53 15.31 20.54
CA THR A 359 -12.07 15.44 20.67
C THR A 359 -11.64 16.88 20.86
N LYS A 360 -10.82 17.15 21.90
CA LYS A 360 -10.19 18.46 22.15
C LYS A 360 -9.22 18.86 21.01
N ASN A 361 -8.73 17.88 20.26
CA ASN A 361 -7.68 18.02 19.25
C ASN A 361 -8.22 18.05 17.80
N ARG A 362 -9.28 18.83 17.53
CA ARG A 362 -10.00 18.81 16.23
C ARG A 362 -9.13 19.07 15.00
N ASN A 363 -8.08 19.86 15.18
CA ASN A 363 -7.20 20.33 14.11
C ASN A 363 -5.89 19.54 13.99
N PHE A 364 -5.69 18.48 14.78
CA PHE A 364 -4.46 17.69 14.68
C PHE A 364 -4.64 16.48 13.76
N THR A 365 -3.57 16.15 13.05
CA THR A 365 -3.44 14.96 12.22
C THR A 365 -2.19 14.23 12.65
N GLU A 366 -2.32 12.97 13.04
CA GLU A 366 -1.19 12.07 13.21
C GLU A 366 -0.70 11.64 11.84
N VAL A 367 0.60 11.85 11.59
CA VAL A 367 1.33 11.34 10.44
C VAL A 367 2.16 10.17 10.94
N ILE A 368 1.76 8.97 10.53
CA ILE A 368 2.34 7.71 10.99
C ILE A 368 3.26 7.18 9.89
N ILE A 369 4.57 7.16 10.14
CA ILE A 369 5.54 6.45 9.31
C ILE A 369 5.45 4.98 9.70
N ALA A 370 4.56 4.25 9.03
CA ALA A 370 4.25 2.86 9.33
C ALA A 370 5.31 1.90 8.78
N LYS A 371 5.98 2.27 7.68
CA LYS A 371 7.09 1.51 7.10
C LYS A 371 8.17 2.46 6.60
N HIS A 372 9.43 2.15 6.86
CA HIS A 372 10.57 2.86 6.31
C HIS A 372 11.73 1.88 6.13
N ARG A 373 12.15 1.62 4.87
CA ARG A 373 13.21 0.63 4.59
C ARG A 373 14.59 1.05 5.10
N ASN A 374 14.86 2.35 5.09
CA ASN A 374 16.19 2.92 5.32
C ASN A 374 16.25 3.81 6.56
N GLY A 375 15.27 3.74 7.46
CA GLY A 375 15.28 4.57 8.67
C GLY A 375 14.16 4.21 9.66
N PRO A 376 13.99 5.02 10.71
CA PRO A 376 13.05 4.71 11.78
C PRO A 376 11.60 4.91 11.33
N THR A 377 10.72 4.07 11.87
CA THR A 377 9.28 4.29 11.91
C THR A 377 8.91 5.16 13.10
N GLY A 378 7.72 5.75 13.09
CA GLY A 378 7.23 6.54 14.21
C GLY A 378 6.09 7.46 13.81
N THR A 379 5.54 8.16 14.80
CA THR A 379 4.39 9.03 14.61
C THR A 379 4.76 10.44 15.04
N PHE A 380 4.36 11.42 14.25
CA PHE A 380 4.42 12.84 14.61
C PHE A 380 3.08 13.50 14.27
N GLN A 381 2.83 14.67 14.85
CA GLN A 381 1.57 15.39 14.66
C GLN A 381 1.80 16.63 13.80
N LEU A 382 0.80 16.95 12.98
CA LEU A 382 0.71 18.21 12.23
C LEU A 382 -0.63 18.87 12.50
N LYS A 383 -0.67 20.19 12.38
CA LYS A 383 -1.94 20.94 12.39
C LYS A 383 -2.52 20.95 10.98
N PHE A 384 -3.80 20.62 10.86
CA PHE A 384 -4.56 20.63 9.63
C PHE A 384 -5.64 21.72 9.69
N ASN A 385 -5.56 22.69 8.77
CA ASN A 385 -6.60 23.68 8.57
C ASN A 385 -7.55 23.20 7.47
N ALA A 386 -8.78 22.84 7.85
CA ALA A 386 -9.79 22.33 6.94
C ALA A 386 -10.34 23.37 5.95
N GLN A 387 -10.38 24.66 6.32
CA GLN A 387 -10.93 25.73 5.47
C GLN A 387 -10.09 25.95 4.21
N ILE A 388 -8.78 25.80 4.34
CA ILE A 388 -7.82 25.98 3.24
C ILE A 388 -7.16 24.66 2.83
N ALA A 389 -7.55 23.54 3.45
CA ALA A 389 -6.98 22.21 3.25
C ALA A 389 -5.44 22.21 3.28
N LYS A 390 -4.83 22.77 4.33
CA LYS A 390 -3.36 22.95 4.46
C LYS A 390 -2.84 22.34 5.76
N PHE A 391 -1.67 21.72 5.68
CA PHE A 391 -0.92 21.29 6.86
C PHE A 391 0.11 22.35 7.30
N SER A 392 0.32 22.48 8.60
CA SER A 392 1.39 23.31 9.18
C SER A 392 2.07 22.59 10.34
N ASN A 393 3.26 23.07 10.71
CA ASN A 393 3.90 22.68 11.97
C ASN A 393 3.02 23.08 13.17
N ILE A 394 3.27 22.42 14.31
CA ILE A 394 2.60 22.69 15.59
C ILE A 394 3.10 24.00 16.20
#